data_AF-A0A9P0M8S8-F1
#
_entry.id   AF-A0A9P0M8S8-F1
#
_cell.length_a   1.000
_cell.length_b   1.000
_cell.length_c   1.000
_cell.angle_alpha   90.00
_cell.angle_beta   90.00
_cell.angle_gamma   90.00
#
_symmetry.space_group_name_H-M   'P 1'
#
loop_
_entity.id
_entity.type
_entity.pdbx_description
1 polymer ?
#
loop_
_entity_poly.entity_id
_entity_poly.type
_entity_poly.pdbx_seq_one_letter_code
_entity_poly.pdbx_strand_id
1 'polypeptide(L)'
;MGATLSADLSTLFDVGGIVGAIMAGVFSDKSDMPATTCAVMLILAAPMMVVYERVSSVSIGVNMILLIMVGVLVNGPYSLITTAVSAELGTHHSLEGNSKALATVTAIIDGTGSIGAAVGPLLAGFVSSYGWKYVFLMLMAADLCAFVLLLRLVKQEVVKYRSTRRSASRIE
;
A
#
# COMPACT_ATOMS: atom_id res chain seq x y z
N MET A 1 -27.64 7.46 0.27
CA MET A 1 -26.94 7.82 -0.99
C MET A 1 -27.42 6.88 -2.09
N GLY A 2 -27.57 7.38 -3.32
CA GLY A 2 -27.80 6.51 -4.47
C GLY A 2 -26.53 5.71 -4.83
N ALA A 3 -26.69 4.58 -5.50
CA ALA A 3 -25.56 3.75 -5.94
C ALA A 3 -24.61 4.52 -6.88
N THR A 4 -25.16 5.34 -7.78
CA THR A 4 -24.40 6.19 -8.70
C THR A 4 -23.53 7.21 -7.96
N LEU A 5 -24.13 7.97 -7.04
CA LEU A 5 -23.38 8.95 -6.24
C LEU A 5 -22.26 8.30 -5.41
N SER A 6 -22.49 7.08 -4.91
CA SER A 6 -21.47 6.36 -4.14
C SER A 6 -20.31 5.88 -5.03
N ALA A 7 -20.62 5.47 -6.27
CA ALA A 7 -19.62 5.12 -7.27
C ALA A 7 -18.80 6.36 -7.69
N ASP A 8 -19.48 7.48 -7.97
CA ASP A 8 -18.81 8.73 -8.34
C ASP A 8 -17.91 9.24 -7.20
N LEU A 9 -18.37 9.17 -5.95
CA LEU A 9 -17.55 9.52 -4.79
C LEU A 9 -16.33 8.60 -4.66
N SER A 10 -16.48 7.30 -4.94
CA SER A 10 -15.39 6.33 -4.85
C SER A 10 -14.24 6.64 -5.82
N THR A 11 -14.48 7.34 -6.92
CA THR A 11 -13.40 7.79 -7.83
C THR A 11 -12.39 8.71 -7.12
N LEU A 12 -12.78 9.40 -6.04
CA LEU A 12 -11.87 10.22 -5.25
C LEU A 12 -10.81 9.39 -4.52
N PHE A 13 -11.12 8.14 -4.18
CA PHE A 13 -10.13 7.20 -3.66
C PHE A 13 -9.06 6.90 -4.72
N ASP A 14 -9.44 6.75 -5.98
CA ASP A 14 -8.49 6.54 -7.08
C ASP A 14 -7.64 7.79 -7.33
N VAL A 15 -8.24 8.98 -7.30
CA VAL A 15 -7.51 10.26 -7.39
C VAL A 15 -6.50 10.38 -6.25
N GLY A 16 -6.92 10.11 -5.01
CA GLY A 16 -6.02 10.03 -3.86
C GLY A 16 -4.92 9.00 -4.08
N GLY A 17 -5.23 7.87 -4.70
CA GLY A 17 -4.25 6.84 -5.00
C GLY A 17 -3.18 7.24 -6.00
N ILE A 18 -3.52 7.97 -7.05
CA ILE A 18 -2.54 8.53 -7.99
C ILE A 18 -1.58 9.46 -7.25
N VAL A 19 -2.11 10.35 -6.41
CA VAL A 19 -1.29 11.27 -5.60
C VAL A 19 -0.41 10.48 -4.63
N GLY A 20 -0.97 9.48 -3.95
CA GLY A 20 -0.25 8.61 -3.03
C GLY A 20 0.89 7.84 -3.70
N ALA A 21 0.67 7.30 -4.89
CA ALA A 21 1.70 6.60 -5.66
C ALA A 21 2.87 7.52 -6.02
N ILE A 22 2.59 8.75 -6.48
CA ILE A 22 3.62 9.74 -6.80
C ILE A 22 4.41 10.12 -5.53
N MET A 23 3.71 10.42 -4.43
CA MET A 23 4.35 10.77 -3.16
C MET A 23 5.22 9.62 -2.65
N ALA A 24 4.67 8.40 -2.64
CA ALA A 24 5.36 7.20 -2.19
C ALA A 24 6.61 6.93 -3.02
N GLY A 25 6.53 7.05 -4.35
CA GLY A 25 7.68 6.96 -5.26
C GLY A 25 8.77 7.99 -4.91
N VAL A 26 8.40 9.27 -4.80
CA VAL A 26 9.36 10.33 -4.47
C VAL A 26 10.01 10.13 -3.09
N PHE A 27 9.26 9.69 -2.08
CA PHE A 27 9.82 9.42 -0.75
C PHE A 27 10.69 8.17 -0.73
N SER A 28 10.30 7.13 -1.44
CA SER A 28 11.08 5.90 -1.59
C SER A 28 12.41 6.19 -2.29
N ASP A 29 12.38 6.88 -3.42
CA ASP A 29 13.59 7.19 -4.22
C ASP A 29 14.56 8.09 -3.45
N LYS A 30 14.06 9.01 -2.61
CA LYS A 30 14.91 9.87 -1.77
C LYS A 30 15.52 9.13 -0.57
N SER A 31 14.87 8.08 -0.10
CA SER A 31 15.31 7.33 1.09
C SER A 31 16.07 6.05 0.75
N ASP A 32 16.01 5.58 -0.50
CA ASP A 32 16.45 4.24 -0.93
C ASP A 32 15.86 3.12 -0.04
N MET A 33 14.62 3.33 0.44
CA MET A 33 13.94 2.45 1.40
C MET A 33 12.44 2.27 1.05
N PRO A 34 12.14 1.59 -0.07
CA PRO A 34 10.76 1.36 -0.54
C PRO A 34 9.89 0.61 0.49
N ALA A 35 10.40 -0.45 1.11
CA ALA A 35 9.63 -1.24 2.06
C ALA A 35 9.29 -0.46 3.32
N THR A 36 10.22 0.37 3.80
CA THR A 36 10.01 1.26 4.94
C THR A 36 8.97 2.33 4.61
N THR A 37 8.99 2.89 3.40
CA THR A 37 7.98 3.85 2.93
C THR A 37 6.59 3.20 2.88
N CYS A 38 6.47 2.01 2.30
CA CYS A 38 5.23 1.20 2.32
C CYS A 38 4.75 0.96 3.75
N ALA A 39 5.65 0.51 4.64
CA ALA A 39 5.32 0.20 6.02
C ALA A 39 4.78 1.41 6.79
N VAL A 40 5.35 2.60 6.61
CA VAL A 40 4.84 3.84 7.22
C VAL A 40 3.44 4.15 6.73
N MET A 41 3.21 4.06 5.41
CA MET A 41 1.90 4.32 4.83
C MET A 41 0.84 3.30 5.30
N LEU A 42 1.17 2.01 5.40
CA LEU A 42 0.28 0.97 5.95
C LEU A 42 -0.04 1.21 7.44
N ILE A 43 0.97 1.53 8.27
CA ILE A 43 0.75 1.88 9.69
C ILE A 43 -0.22 3.06 9.81
N LEU A 44 -0.13 4.04 8.91
CA LEU A 44 -1.02 5.20 8.90
C LEU A 44 -2.40 4.86 8.29
N ALA A 45 -2.49 3.88 7.40
CA ALA A 45 -3.74 3.45 6.77
C ALA A 45 -4.72 2.84 7.79
N ALA A 46 -4.25 1.96 8.69
CA ALA A 46 -5.09 1.35 9.72
C ALA A 46 -5.88 2.36 10.60
N PRO A 47 -5.27 3.36 11.26
CA PRO A 47 -6.00 4.36 12.02
C PRO A 47 -6.86 5.25 11.10
N MET A 48 -6.41 5.53 9.87
CA MET A 48 -7.20 6.29 8.91
C MET A 48 -8.51 5.58 8.53
N MET A 49 -8.48 4.25 8.37
CA MET A 49 -9.69 3.44 8.15
C MET A 49 -10.64 3.48 9.35
N VAL A 50 -10.13 3.54 10.58
CA VAL A 50 -10.97 3.69 11.79
C VAL A 50 -11.65 5.06 11.80
N VAL A 51 -10.90 6.12 11.49
CA VAL A 51 -11.46 7.47 11.35
C VAL A 51 -12.52 7.50 10.24
N TYR A 52 -12.26 6.85 9.11
CA TYR A 52 -13.21 6.73 8.02
C TYR A 52 -14.52 6.05 8.45
N GLU A 53 -14.45 4.90 9.11
CA GLU A 53 -15.62 4.16 9.60
C GLU A 53 -16.52 5.02 10.50
N ARG A 54 -15.91 5.86 11.36
CA ARG A 54 -16.63 6.64 12.37
C ARG A 54 -17.14 7.99 11.88
N VAL A 55 -16.39 8.65 10.98
CA VAL A 55 -16.60 10.07 10.67
C VAL A 55 -17.11 10.29 9.24
N SER A 56 -17.02 9.30 8.35
CA SER A 56 -17.48 9.44 6.96
C SER A 56 -18.98 9.74 6.81
N SER A 57 -19.79 9.42 7.81
CA SER A 57 -21.24 9.68 7.81
C SER A 57 -21.62 11.10 8.24
N VAL A 58 -20.68 11.91 8.72
CA VAL A 58 -20.95 13.26 9.26
C VAL A 58 -21.31 14.25 8.15
N SER A 59 -20.56 14.27 7.05
CA SER A 59 -20.88 15.10 5.88
C SER A 59 -20.25 14.55 4.61
N ILE A 60 -20.84 14.89 3.46
CA ILE A 60 -20.31 14.50 2.14
C ILE A 60 -18.90 15.06 1.94
N GLY A 61 -18.64 16.32 2.30
CA GLY A 61 -17.32 16.92 2.17
C GLY A 61 -16.26 16.21 3.02
N VAL A 62 -16.60 15.80 4.23
CA VAL A 62 -15.71 15.01 5.09
C VAL A 62 -15.46 13.63 4.47
N ASN A 63 -16.49 12.96 3.97
CA ASN A 63 -16.34 11.69 3.25
C ASN A 63 -15.37 11.82 2.06
N MET A 64 -15.53 12.85 1.21
CA MET A 64 -14.66 13.12 0.07
C MET A 64 -13.18 13.28 0.49
N ILE A 65 -12.91 14.07 1.53
CA ILE A 65 -11.54 14.27 2.04
C ILE A 65 -10.97 12.96 2.57
N LEU A 66 -11.76 12.21 3.35
CA LEU A 66 -11.34 10.95 3.93
C LEU A 66 -11.08 9.89 2.85
N LEU A 67 -11.87 9.83 1.77
CA LEU A 67 -11.64 8.95 0.62
C LEU A 67 -10.30 9.24 -0.06
N ILE A 68 -9.98 10.52 -0.27
CA ILE A 68 -8.68 10.92 -0.85
C ILE A 68 -7.55 10.49 0.08
N MET A 69 -7.66 10.75 1.39
CA MET A 69 -6.62 10.39 2.37
C MET A 69 -6.40 8.88 2.47
N VAL A 70 -7.49 8.09 2.49
CA VAL A 70 -7.41 6.62 2.49
C VAL A 70 -6.83 6.12 1.16
N GLY A 71 -7.19 6.74 0.04
CA GLY A 71 -6.60 6.47 -1.28
C GLY A 71 -5.08 6.68 -1.31
N VAL A 72 -4.62 7.81 -0.79
CA VAL A 72 -3.17 8.12 -0.68
C VAL A 72 -2.43 7.04 0.10
N LEU A 73 -2.98 6.63 1.25
CA LEU A 73 -2.32 5.70 2.17
C LEU A 73 -2.37 4.23 1.74
N VAL A 74 -3.40 3.82 1.00
CA VAL A 74 -3.58 2.42 0.58
C VAL A 74 -2.97 2.15 -0.79
N ASN A 75 -3.21 3.04 -1.76
CA ASN A 75 -2.72 2.82 -3.12
C ASN A 75 -1.23 3.18 -3.26
N GLY A 76 -0.68 4.05 -2.41
CA GLY A 76 0.76 4.32 -2.36
C GLY A 76 1.62 3.06 -2.14
N PRO A 77 1.41 2.30 -1.04
CA PRO A 77 2.04 1.01 -0.82
C PRO A 77 1.81 0.01 -1.95
N TYR A 78 0.58 -0.09 -2.46
CA TYR A 78 0.25 -0.98 -3.57
C TYR A 78 1.11 -0.68 -4.80
N SER A 79 1.22 0.59 -5.19
CA SER A 79 2.04 1.02 -6.32
C SER A 79 3.52 0.75 -6.10
N LEU A 80 4.06 1.00 -4.90
CA LEU A 80 5.47 0.71 -4.60
C LEU A 80 5.78 -0.79 -4.61
N ILE A 81 4.91 -1.64 -4.06
CA ILE A 81 5.09 -3.09 -4.04
C ILE A 81 5.07 -3.66 -5.45
N THR A 82 4.14 -3.20 -6.29
CA THR A 82 4.00 -3.71 -7.67
C THR A 82 5.11 -3.22 -8.59
N THR A 83 5.61 -2.00 -8.39
CA THR A 83 6.59 -1.37 -9.29
C THR A 83 8.02 -1.36 -8.73
N ALA A 84 8.26 -0.63 -7.64
CA ALA A 84 9.59 -0.40 -7.10
C ALA A 84 10.23 -1.70 -6.59
N VAL A 85 9.49 -2.53 -5.86
CA VAL A 85 10.00 -3.81 -5.34
C VAL A 85 10.30 -4.79 -6.49
N SER A 86 9.45 -4.85 -7.51
CA SER A 86 9.71 -5.65 -8.71
C SER A 86 11.00 -5.22 -9.42
N ALA A 87 11.22 -3.91 -9.55
CA ALA A 87 12.43 -3.36 -10.15
C ALA A 87 13.69 -3.67 -9.31
N GLU A 88 13.61 -3.53 -7.98
CA GLU A 88 14.72 -3.82 -7.07
C GLU A 88 15.08 -5.32 -7.06
N LEU A 89 14.09 -6.21 -7.13
CA LEU A 89 14.36 -7.65 -7.28
C LEU A 89 15.12 -7.95 -8.59
N GLY A 90 14.91 -7.16 -9.64
CA GLY A 90 15.65 -7.27 -10.91
C GLY A 90 17.13 -6.94 -10.79
N THR A 91 17.54 -6.13 -9.81
CA THR A 91 18.95 -5.82 -9.54
C THR A 91 19.57 -6.75 -8.49
N HIS A 92 18.79 -7.68 -7.93
CA HIS A 92 19.31 -8.69 -7.02
C HIS A 92 20.25 -9.64 -7.76
N HIS A 93 21.41 -9.96 -7.16
CA HIS A 93 22.45 -10.80 -7.78
C HIS A 93 21.95 -12.14 -8.36
N SER A 94 20.84 -12.67 -7.83
CA SER A 94 20.23 -13.93 -8.28
C SER A 94 19.38 -13.80 -9.56
N LEU A 95 19.01 -12.57 -9.93
CA LEU A 95 18.12 -12.23 -11.04
C LEU A 95 18.77 -11.23 -12.02
N GLU A 96 19.88 -10.60 -11.62
CA GLU A 96 20.62 -9.63 -12.41
C GLU A 96 20.99 -10.19 -13.79
N GLY A 97 20.63 -9.45 -14.84
CA GLY A 97 20.84 -9.86 -16.24
C GLY A 97 19.89 -10.94 -16.77
N ASN A 98 19.02 -11.52 -15.93
CA ASN A 98 18.05 -12.54 -16.34
C ASN A 98 16.63 -11.96 -16.45
N SER A 99 16.34 -11.36 -17.61
CA SER A 99 15.05 -10.73 -17.91
C SER A 99 13.85 -11.69 -17.78
N LYS A 100 14.04 -12.99 -18.07
CA LYS A 100 12.99 -14.00 -17.94
C LYS A 100 12.63 -14.27 -16.48
N ALA A 101 13.64 -14.36 -15.62
CA ALA A 101 13.43 -14.57 -14.19
C ALA A 101 12.78 -13.33 -13.54
N LEU A 102 13.26 -12.13 -13.89
CA LEU A 102 12.63 -10.88 -13.48
C LEU A 102 11.16 -10.79 -13.91
N ALA A 103 10.86 -11.04 -15.18
CA ALA A 103 9.48 -11.03 -15.70
C ALA A 103 8.58 -12.02 -14.96
N THR A 104 9.11 -13.18 -14.57
CA THR A 104 8.36 -14.19 -13.80
C THR A 104 8.02 -13.68 -12.40
N VAL A 105 8.97 -13.02 -11.72
CA VAL A 105 8.72 -12.42 -10.40
C VAL A 105 7.69 -11.30 -10.48
N THR A 106 7.82 -10.39 -11.46
CA THR A 106 6.84 -9.33 -11.70
C THR A 106 5.45 -9.89 -12.01
N ALA A 107 5.36 -10.95 -12.82
CA ALA A 107 4.10 -11.60 -13.15
C ALA A 107 3.45 -12.27 -11.93
N ILE A 108 4.24 -12.83 -11.00
CA ILE A 108 3.72 -13.36 -9.74
C ILE A 108 3.15 -12.22 -8.88
N ILE A 109 3.88 -11.11 -8.74
CA ILE A 109 3.44 -9.96 -7.95
C ILE A 109 2.13 -9.40 -8.52
N ASP A 110 2.10 -9.07 -9.81
CA ASP A 110 0.92 -8.53 -10.49
C ASP A 110 -0.26 -9.52 -10.50
N GLY A 111 0.03 -10.81 -10.73
CA GLY A 111 -0.96 -11.88 -10.69
C GLY A 111 -1.62 -12.01 -9.31
N THR A 112 -0.83 -11.95 -8.23
CA THR A 112 -1.39 -11.98 -6.85
C THR A 112 -2.22 -10.74 -6.54
N GLY A 113 -1.83 -9.56 -7.04
CA GLY A 113 -2.63 -8.34 -6.94
C GLY A 113 -3.99 -8.49 -7.63
N SER A 114 -4.02 -9.03 -8.85
CA SER A 114 -5.25 -9.28 -9.60
C SER A 114 -6.19 -10.28 -8.90
N ILE A 115 -5.63 -11.33 -8.28
CA ILE A 115 -6.42 -12.27 -7.47
C ILE A 115 -7.06 -11.53 -6.28
N GLY A 116 -6.30 -10.66 -5.60
CA GLY A 116 -6.83 -9.83 -4.52
C GLY A 116 -7.96 -8.91 -4.97
N ALA A 117 -7.83 -8.28 -6.14
CA ALA A 117 -8.86 -7.42 -6.71
C ALA A 117 -10.15 -8.18 -7.09
N ALA A 118 -10.04 -9.46 -7.47
CA ALA A 118 -11.21 -10.30 -7.76
C ALA A 118 -11.87 -10.85 -6.47
N VAL A 119 -11.05 -11.30 -5.51
CA VAL A 119 -11.54 -11.96 -4.29
C VAL A 119 -12.01 -10.95 -3.24
N GLY A 120 -11.36 -9.78 -3.16
CA GLY A 120 -11.65 -8.74 -2.16
C GLY A 120 -13.12 -8.29 -2.16
N PRO A 121 -13.68 -7.84 -3.29
CA PRO A 121 -15.10 -7.46 -3.39
C PRO A 121 -16.06 -8.61 -3.11
N LEU A 122 -15.71 -9.85 -3.49
CA LEU A 122 -16.52 -11.03 -3.19
C LEU A 122 -16.60 -11.27 -1.67
N LEU A 123 -15.46 -11.23 -0.98
CA LEU A 123 -15.40 -11.35 0.48
C LEU A 123 -16.10 -10.17 1.16
N ALA A 124 -15.89 -8.94 0.68
CA ALA A 124 -16.56 -7.74 1.21
C ALA A 124 -18.08 -7.86 1.07
N GLY A 125 -18.58 -8.34 -0.08
CA GLY A 125 -20.00 -8.61 -0.31
C GLY A 125 -20.56 -9.63 0.67
N PHE A 126 -19.89 -10.76 0.86
CA PHE A 126 -20.29 -11.78 1.83
C PHE A 126 -20.27 -11.24 3.28
N VAL A 127 -19.18 -10.59 3.69
CA VAL A 127 -19.00 -10.05 5.05
C VAL A 127 -19.98 -8.90 5.32
N SER A 128 -20.36 -8.12 4.31
CA SER A 128 -21.32 -7.02 4.45
C SER A 128 -22.69 -7.49 4.95
N SER A 129 -23.06 -8.76 4.74
CA SER A 129 -24.30 -9.35 5.28
C SER A 129 -24.33 -9.41 6.81
N TYR A 130 -23.16 -9.47 7.46
CA TYR A 130 -23.02 -9.42 8.92
C TYR A 130 -22.89 -7.98 9.45
N GLY A 131 -22.64 -7.01 8.56
CA GLY A 131 -22.56 -5.58 8.86
C GLY A 131 -21.31 -4.90 8.30
N TRP A 132 -21.45 -3.65 7.88
CA TRP A 132 -20.37 -2.85 7.26
C TRP A 132 -19.13 -2.70 8.13
N LYS A 133 -19.28 -2.65 9.45
CA LYS A 133 -18.15 -2.62 10.39
C LYS A 133 -17.21 -3.82 10.22
N TYR A 134 -17.74 -5.01 9.91
CA TYR A 134 -16.91 -6.20 9.71
C TYR A 134 -16.12 -6.15 8.40
N VAL A 135 -16.64 -5.44 7.38
CA VAL A 135 -15.89 -5.18 6.14
C VAL A 135 -14.68 -4.30 6.42
N PHE A 136 -14.85 -3.21 7.19
CA PHE A 136 -13.72 -2.38 7.62
C PHE A 136 -12.73 -3.15 8.49
N LEU A 137 -13.20 -3.98 9.42
CA LEU A 137 -12.33 -4.84 10.23
C LEU A 137 -11.53 -5.82 9.37
N MET A 138 -12.16 -6.42 8.35
CA MET A 138 -11.50 -7.30 7.39
C MET A 138 -10.39 -6.57 6.63
N LEU A 139 -10.66 -5.35 6.15
CA LEU A 139 -9.66 -4.52 5.46
C LEU A 139 -8.49 -4.15 6.39
N MET A 140 -8.77 -3.74 7.63
CA MET A 140 -7.72 -3.46 8.63
C MET A 140 -6.90 -4.71 8.97
N ALA A 141 -7.52 -5.88 9.04
CA ALA A 141 -6.82 -7.13 9.29
C ALA A 141 -5.91 -7.51 8.12
N ALA A 142 -6.39 -7.33 6.87
CA ALA A 142 -5.58 -7.53 5.67
C ALA A 142 -4.38 -6.55 5.61
N ASP A 143 -4.61 -5.29 5.92
CA ASP A 143 -3.59 -4.23 6.01
C ASP A 143 -2.52 -4.58 7.07
N LEU A 144 -2.94 -4.98 8.27
CA LEU A 144 -2.03 -5.40 9.33
C LEU A 144 -1.22 -6.65 8.93
N CYS A 145 -1.85 -7.62 8.27
CA CYS A 145 -1.16 -8.79 7.74
C CYS A 145 -0.09 -8.39 6.69
N ALA A 146 -0.44 -7.49 5.77
CA ALA A 146 0.51 -6.97 4.77
C ALA A 146 1.70 -6.27 5.44
N PHE A 147 1.44 -5.44 6.45
CA PHE A 147 2.48 -4.79 7.25
C PHE A 147 3.40 -5.81 7.93
N VAL A 148 2.84 -6.83 8.59
CA VAL A 148 3.62 -7.88 9.28
C VAL A 148 4.52 -8.64 8.32
N LEU A 149 4.04 -8.94 7.11
CA LEU A 149 4.84 -9.61 6.08
C LEU A 149 6.00 -8.72 5.58
N LEU A 150 5.79 -7.40 5.51
CA LEU A 150 6.82 -6.44 5.12
C LEU A 150 7.87 -6.18 6.21
N LEU A 151 7.60 -6.46 7.49
CA LEU A 151 8.53 -6.17 8.60
C LEU A 151 9.92 -6.75 8.40
N ARG A 152 10.06 -7.92 7.76
CA ARG A 152 11.37 -8.51 7.48
C ARG A 152 12.18 -7.64 6.52
N LEU A 153 11.55 -7.13 5.47
CA LEU A 153 12.18 -6.29 4.46
C LEU A 153 12.54 -4.92 5.04
N VAL A 154 11.64 -4.31 5.81
CA VAL A 154 11.90 -3.07 6.57
C VAL A 154 13.12 -3.22 7.47
N LYS A 155 13.25 -4.34 8.19
CA LYS A 155 14.42 -4.59 9.05
C LYS A 155 15.71 -4.64 8.23
N GLN A 156 15.70 -5.26 7.05
CA GLN A 156 16.87 -5.33 6.18
C GLN A 156 17.28 -3.94 5.68
N GLU A 157 16.33 -3.13 5.21
CA GLU A 157 16.57 -1.75 4.77
C GLU A 157 17.14 -0.88 5.89
N VAL A 158 16.53 -0.91 7.08
CA VAL A 158 16.99 -0.11 8.24
C VAL A 158 18.40 -0.50 8.67
N VAL A 159 18.74 -1.79 8.65
CA VAL A 159 20.09 -2.26 8.97
C VAL A 159 21.10 -1.80 7.91
N LYS A 160 20.78 -1.94 6.63
CA LYS A 160 21.61 -1.47 5.51
C LYS A 160 21.88 0.03 5.61
N TYR A 161 20.84 0.84 5.83
CA TYR A 161 20.94 2.28 6.00
C TYR A 161 21.84 2.69 7.18
N ARG A 162 21.66 2.04 8.35
CA ARG A 162 22.49 2.28 9.54
C ARG A 162 23.95 1.90 9.32
N SER A 163 24.22 0.83 8.57
CA SER A 163 25.58 0.39 8.24
C SER A 163 26.28 1.42 7.35
N THR A 164 25.64 1.87 6.27
CA THR A 164 26.20 2.87 5.35
C THR A 164 26.51 4.19 6.07
N ARG A 165 25.60 4.65 6.94
CA ARG A 165 25.79 5.89 7.72
C ARG A 165 26.96 5.79 8.71
N ARG A 166 27.15 4.63 9.36
CA ARG A 166 28.28 4.39 10.27
C ARG A 166 29.63 4.36 9.54
N SER A 167 29.66 3.84 8.31
CA SER A 167 30.87 3.86 7.49
C SER A 167 31.25 5.28 7.04
N ALA A 168 30.25 6.10 6.69
CA ALA A 168 30.48 7.51 6.32
C ALA A 168 31.04 8.32 7.49
N SER A 169 30.49 8.17 8.71
CA SER A 169 30.95 8.89 9.91
C SER A 169 32.31 8.41 10.44
N ARG A 170 32.91 7.36 9.87
CA ARG A 170 34.24 6.85 10.26
C ARG A 170 35.34 7.34 9.32
N ILE A 171 34.96 7.96 8.20
CA ILE A 171 35.87 8.52 7.18
C ILE A 171 36.05 10.03 7.41
N GLU A 172 35.15 10.66 8.16
CA GLU A 172 35.30 12.01 8.74
C GLU A 172 36.12 11.98 10.03
#